data_AF-A0A7C1M7V9-F1
#
_entry.id   AF-A0A7C1M7V9-F1
#
_cell.length_a   1.000
_cell.length_b   1.000
_cell.length_c   1.000
_cell.angle_alpha   90.00
_cell.angle_beta   90.00
_cell.angle_gamma   90.00
#
_symmetry.space_group_name_H-M   'P 1'
#
loop_
_entity.id
_entity.type
_entity.pdbx_description
1 polymer ?
#
loop_
_entity_poly.entity_id
_entity_poly.type
_entity_poly.pdbx_seq_one_letter_code
_entity_poly.pdbx_strand_id
1 'polypeptide(L)'
;YYAAKRAYEAMPPKPRIVVAIGTCACSGGIFYDSYAIRRESERLTLEYPRAGGTSEFLPVDMYIPGCPPRPEEILYGLALLLGLAEKKLSPRHYVDEEFVLPRTQFKAWVEVLLKAKIRKELGYFDGYKLLERFMELVDIAETPETLHRLVEEEKLKEKDSRIRCGLDRLYSYYLEVVKTYEDILSQKRRVLRVQK
;
A
#
# COMPACT_ATOMS: atom_id res chain seq x y z
N TYR A 1 -6.08 -18.15 -4.03
CA TYR A 1 -7.47 -17.65 -3.88
C TYR A 1 -8.52 -18.53 -4.58
N TYR A 2 -8.32 -18.94 -5.84
CA TYR A 2 -9.30 -19.77 -6.57
C TYR A 2 -9.74 -21.04 -5.82
N ALA A 3 -8.82 -21.75 -5.16
CA ALA A 3 -9.15 -22.93 -4.36
C ALA A 3 -10.12 -22.62 -3.21
N ALA A 4 -9.89 -21.54 -2.46
CA ALA A 4 -10.76 -21.12 -1.37
C ALA A 4 -12.14 -20.68 -1.88
N LYS A 5 -12.20 -19.93 -2.99
CA LYS A 5 -13.47 -19.54 -3.63
C LYS A 5 -14.26 -20.76 -4.09
N ARG A 6 -13.61 -21.72 -4.75
CA ARG A 6 -14.25 -22.98 -5.17
C ARG A 6 -14.77 -23.79 -3.99
N ALA A 7 -14.02 -23.84 -2.88
CA ALA A 7 -14.47 -24.52 -1.66
C ALA A 7 -15.72 -23.84 -1.06
N TYR A 8 -15.75 -22.51 -1.04
CA TYR A 8 -16.92 -21.75 -0.59
C TYR A 8 -18.13 -21.94 -1.51
N GLU A 9 -17.94 -21.98 -2.83
CA GLU A 9 -19.00 -22.24 -3.80
C GLU A 9 -19.52 -23.68 -3.75
N ALA A 10 -18.67 -24.65 -3.38
CA ALA A 10 -19.05 -26.05 -3.20
C ALA A 10 -19.86 -26.30 -1.92
N MET A 11 -19.88 -25.36 -0.97
CA MET A 11 -20.70 -25.47 0.23
C MET A 11 -22.19 -25.29 -0.09
N PRO A 12 -23.09 -26.04 0.58
CA PRO A 12 -24.53 -25.90 0.41
C PRO A 12 -25.03 -24.45 0.57
N PRO A 13 -26.02 -24.01 -0.23
CA PRO A 13 -26.58 -22.68 -0.11
C PRO A 13 -27.44 -22.52 1.16
N LYS A 14 -26.80 -21.99 2.22
CA LYS A 14 -27.31 -21.51 3.53
C LYS A 14 -27.73 -22.57 4.59
N PRO A 15 -27.39 -22.32 5.88
CA PRO A 15 -26.55 -21.23 6.41
C PRO A 15 -25.05 -21.58 6.29
N ARG A 16 -24.24 -20.64 5.79
CA ARG A 16 -22.77 -20.73 5.74
C ARG A 16 -22.18 -19.50 6.39
N ILE A 17 -21.13 -19.70 7.19
CA ILE A 17 -20.50 -18.66 8.00
C ILE A 17 -19.01 -18.69 7.68
N VAL A 18 -18.43 -17.52 7.42
CA VAL A 18 -17.01 -17.36 7.13
C VAL A 18 -16.38 -16.55 8.26
N VAL A 19 -15.45 -17.19 8.98
CA VAL A 19 -14.70 -16.55 10.06
C VAL A 19 -13.24 -16.40 9.63
N ALA A 20 -12.73 -15.18 9.64
CA ALA A 20 -11.32 -14.90 9.40
C ALA A 20 -10.55 -14.97 10.73
N ILE A 21 -9.67 -15.96 10.85
CA ILE A 21 -8.87 -16.17 12.06
C ILE A 21 -7.42 -15.76 11.79
N GLY A 22 -6.91 -14.87 12.63
CA GLY A 22 -5.55 -14.38 12.60
C GLY A 22 -5.34 -13.18 11.66
N THR A 23 -4.27 -12.45 11.93
CA THR A 23 -3.97 -11.14 11.33
C THR A 23 -3.74 -11.25 9.82
N CYS A 24 -3.13 -12.35 9.36
CA CYS A 24 -2.96 -12.61 7.93
C CYS A 24 -4.30 -12.78 7.20
N ALA A 25 -5.25 -13.50 7.78
CA ALA A 25 -6.58 -13.66 7.19
C ALA A 25 -7.41 -12.37 7.27
N CYS A 26 -7.28 -11.60 8.35
CA CYS A 26 -8.04 -10.37 8.57
C CYS A 26 -7.59 -9.22 7.66
N SER A 27 -6.28 -9.01 7.48
CA SER A 27 -5.75 -7.82 6.79
C SER A 27 -4.51 -8.05 5.93
N GLY A 28 -4.15 -9.30 5.65
CA GLY A 28 -2.88 -9.66 5.01
C GLY A 28 -1.67 -9.70 5.95
N GLY A 29 -1.84 -9.27 7.21
CA GLY A 29 -0.83 -9.39 8.27
C GLY A 29 0.50 -8.72 7.92
N ILE A 30 1.61 -9.36 8.30
CA ILE A 30 2.96 -8.87 7.99
C ILE A 30 3.28 -8.90 6.48
N PHE A 31 2.53 -9.70 5.71
CA PHE A 31 2.71 -9.86 4.28
C PHE A 31 1.74 -9.00 3.45
N TYR A 32 1.02 -8.06 4.07
CA TYR A 32 -0.06 -7.29 3.43
C TYR A 32 0.37 -6.57 2.14
N ASP A 33 1.67 -6.29 2.01
CA ASP A 33 2.26 -5.56 0.89
C ASP A 33 3.16 -6.46 0.00
N SER A 34 3.07 -7.78 0.16
CA SER A 34 3.77 -8.76 -0.66
C SER A 34 3.02 -9.05 -1.96
N TYR A 35 3.77 -9.34 -3.03
CA TYR A 35 3.21 -9.76 -4.33
C TYR A 35 2.36 -11.04 -4.25
N ALA A 36 2.59 -11.87 -3.23
CA ALA A 36 1.89 -13.14 -3.04
C ALA A 36 0.49 -12.97 -2.42
N ILE A 37 0.18 -11.79 -1.89
CA ILE A 37 -1.13 -11.47 -1.32
C ILE A 37 -1.98 -10.77 -2.38
N ARG A 38 -3.18 -11.30 -2.63
CA ARG A 38 -4.13 -10.69 -3.56
C ARG A 38 -4.61 -9.37 -2.98
N ARG A 39 -4.58 -8.33 -3.80
CA ARG A 39 -5.14 -7.00 -3.54
C ARG A 39 -6.03 -6.64 -4.72
N GLU A 40 -7.33 -6.61 -4.51
CA GLU A 40 -8.31 -6.22 -5.52
C GLU A 40 -8.51 -4.70 -5.52
N SER A 41 -8.42 -4.05 -4.35
CA SER A 41 -8.38 -2.59 -4.28
C SER A 41 -6.93 -2.08 -4.40
N GLU A 42 -6.55 -1.60 -5.58
CA GLU A 42 -5.32 -0.78 -5.74
C GLU A 42 -5.41 0.56 -4.98
N ARG A 43 -6.63 0.96 -4.60
CA ARG A 43 -6.85 2.09 -3.72
C ARG A 43 -6.52 1.67 -2.29
N LEU A 44 -5.40 2.16 -1.76
CA LEU A 44 -5.31 2.44 -0.33
C LEU A 44 -6.47 3.39 -0.02
N THR A 45 -7.60 2.88 0.46
CA THR A 45 -8.61 3.75 1.06
C THR A 45 -8.02 4.29 2.36
N LEU A 46 -8.17 5.60 2.59
CA LEU A 46 -7.70 6.27 3.79
C LEU A 46 -8.21 5.60 5.08
N GLU A 47 -9.35 4.92 5.03
CA GLU A 47 -9.92 4.15 6.14
C GLU A 47 -9.16 2.84 6.46
N TYR A 48 -8.54 2.17 5.47
CA TYR A 48 -7.86 0.88 5.68
C TYR A 48 -6.50 0.84 4.96
N PRO A 49 -5.42 1.35 5.59
CA PRO A 49 -4.07 1.35 5.00
C PRO A 49 -3.48 -0.05 4.80
N ARG A 50 -4.12 -1.10 5.34
CA ARG A 50 -3.75 -2.52 5.20
C ARG A 50 -4.88 -3.31 4.53
N ALA A 51 -4.92 -3.25 3.20
CA ALA A 51 -5.74 -4.14 2.36
C ALA A 51 -4.92 -5.36 1.95
N GLY A 52 -5.53 -6.55 1.93
CA GLY A 52 -4.87 -7.83 1.61
C GLY A 52 -5.47 -9.06 2.32
N GLY A 53 -6.67 -8.94 2.90
CA GLY A 53 -7.31 -9.99 3.69
C GLY A 53 -8.22 -10.94 2.89
N THR A 54 -8.79 -11.91 3.59
CA THR A 54 -9.78 -12.85 3.03
C THR A 54 -11.10 -12.14 2.65
N SER A 55 -11.34 -10.98 3.24
CA SER A 55 -12.48 -10.10 2.98
C SER A 55 -12.59 -9.62 1.53
N GLU A 56 -11.48 -9.59 0.80
CA GLU A 56 -11.49 -9.12 -0.59
C GLU A 56 -12.07 -10.12 -1.57
N PHE A 57 -12.10 -11.42 -1.23
CA PHE A 57 -12.55 -12.45 -2.17
C PHE A 57 -13.59 -13.41 -1.57
N LEU A 58 -13.82 -13.38 -0.25
CA LEU A 58 -14.90 -14.09 0.43
C LEU A 58 -15.67 -13.13 1.34
N PRO A 59 -17.00 -13.28 1.47
CA PRO A 59 -17.78 -12.50 2.43
C PRO A 59 -17.48 -13.00 3.85
N VAL A 60 -16.67 -12.26 4.61
CA VAL A 60 -16.31 -12.61 5.99
C VAL A 60 -17.35 -12.04 6.96
N ASP A 61 -17.93 -12.90 7.80
CA ASP A 61 -18.94 -12.53 8.80
C ASP A 61 -18.30 -12.04 10.11
N MET A 62 -17.14 -12.61 10.49
CA MET A 62 -16.45 -12.24 11.73
C MET A 62 -14.93 -12.33 11.60
N TYR A 63 -14.24 -11.43 12.30
CA TYR A 63 -12.79 -11.36 12.39
C TYR A 63 -12.33 -11.68 13.80
N ILE A 64 -11.36 -12.60 13.93
CA ILE A 64 -10.67 -12.93 15.18
C ILE A 64 -9.20 -12.55 15.00
N PRO A 65 -8.79 -11.33 15.41
CA PRO A 65 -7.41 -10.87 15.23
C PRO A 65 -6.45 -11.65 16.14
N GLY A 66 -5.19 -11.81 15.71
CA GLY A 66 -4.12 -12.48 16.47
C GLY A 66 -3.00 -13.02 15.56
N CYS A 67 -1.80 -13.29 16.08
CA CYS A 67 -0.68 -13.78 15.27
C CYS A 67 0.20 -14.85 15.98
N PRO A 68 -0.31 -16.08 16.18
CA PRO A 68 -1.72 -16.49 16.05
C PRO A 68 -2.56 -16.08 17.27
N PRO A 69 -3.90 -16.00 17.17
CA PRO A 69 -4.77 -15.76 18.31
C PRO A 69 -4.67 -16.91 19.32
N ARG A 70 -4.92 -16.62 20.59
CA ARG A 70 -4.96 -17.67 21.62
C ARG A 70 -6.20 -18.54 21.44
N PRO A 71 -6.15 -19.84 21.80
CA PRO A 71 -7.30 -20.73 21.67
C PRO A 71 -8.56 -20.20 22.36
N GLU A 72 -8.41 -19.56 23.52
CA GLU A 72 -9.52 -18.96 24.27
C GLU A 72 -10.15 -17.78 23.53
N GLU A 73 -9.37 -17.00 22.77
CA GLU A 73 -9.86 -15.89 21.95
C GLU A 73 -10.65 -16.41 20.74
N ILE A 74 -10.22 -17.54 20.16
CA ILE A 74 -10.96 -18.20 19.08
C ILE A 74 -12.31 -18.68 19.60
N LEU A 75 -12.32 -19.39 20.74
CA LEU A 75 -13.55 -19.89 21.37
C LEU A 75 -14.49 -18.75 21.75
N TYR A 76 -13.96 -17.67 22.32
CA TYR A 76 -14.74 -16.47 22.64
C TYR A 76 -15.33 -15.83 21.38
N GLY A 77 -14.56 -15.73 20.29
CA GLY A 77 -15.05 -15.22 19.02
C GLY A 77 -16.20 -16.07 18.46
N LEU A 78 -16.06 -17.39 18.48
CA LEU A 78 -17.14 -18.30 18.04
C LEU A 78 -18.37 -18.22 18.95
N ALA A 79 -18.18 -18.12 20.27
CA ALA A 79 -19.27 -17.95 21.22
C ALA A 79 -20.02 -16.62 21.02
N LEU A 80 -19.31 -15.53 20.71
CA LEU A 80 -19.90 -14.24 20.34
C LEU A 80 -20.72 -14.36 19.05
N LEU A 81 -20.21 -15.05 18.04
CA LEU A 81 -20.91 -15.23 16.76
C LEU A 81 -22.24 -15.98 16.93
N LEU A 82 -22.23 -17.00 17.79
CA LEU A 82 -23.41 -17.80 18.12
C LEU A 82 -24.36 -17.12 19.12
N GLY A 83 -24.01 -15.94 19.65
CA GLY A 83 -24.79 -15.23 20.66
C GLY A 83 -24.76 -15.87 22.05
N LEU A 84 -23.81 -16.78 22.31
CA LEU A 84 -23.63 -17.46 23.59
C LEU A 84 -22.83 -16.62 24.60
N ALA A 85 -22.05 -15.66 24.11
CA ALA A 85 -21.24 -14.77 24.93
C ALA A 85 -21.63 -13.30 24.66
N GLU A 86 -21.56 -12.48 25.71
CA GLU A 86 -21.77 -11.04 25.60
C GLU A 86 -20.50 -10.32 25.18
N LYS A 87 -20.65 -9.27 24.37
CA LYS A 87 -19.53 -8.43 23.94
C LYS A 87 -18.98 -7.63 25.10
N LYS A 88 -17.82 -8.05 25.63
CA LYS A 88 -17.15 -7.40 26.78
C LYS A 88 -16.64 -5.98 26.53
N LEU A 89 -16.46 -5.56 25.27
CA LEU A 89 -15.99 -4.20 24.93
C LEU A 89 -17.04 -3.42 24.12
N SER A 90 -17.43 -2.26 24.64
CA SER A 90 -18.15 -1.24 23.88
C SER A 90 -17.23 -0.59 22.83
N PRO A 91 -17.68 -0.34 21.59
CA PRO A 91 -16.89 0.40 20.61
C PRO A 91 -16.58 1.81 21.15
N ARG A 92 -15.30 2.18 21.18
CA ARG A 92 -14.87 3.56 21.40
C ARG A 92 -14.52 4.15 20.04
N HIS A 93 -15.25 5.20 19.65
CA HIS A 93 -14.90 6.00 18.49
C HIS A 93 -13.77 6.95 18.92
N TYR A 94 -12.56 6.67 18.47
CA TYR A 94 -11.48 7.64 18.56
C TYR A 94 -11.66 8.59 17.37
N VAL A 95 -12.02 9.83 17.67
CA VAL A 95 -11.86 10.92 16.71
C VAL A 95 -10.41 11.33 16.88
N ASP A 96 -9.57 11.05 15.88
CA ASP A 96 -8.22 11.58 15.88
C ASP A 96 -8.31 13.12 16.06
N GLU A 97 -7.45 13.68 16.91
CA GLU A 97 -7.28 15.14 16.98
C GLU A 97 -7.02 15.69 15.58
N GLU A 98 -7.31 16.99 15.35
CA GLU A 98 -7.09 17.61 14.04
C GLU A 98 -5.69 17.26 13.51
N PHE A 99 -5.67 16.32 12.56
CA PHE A 99 -4.43 15.82 11.98
C PHE A 99 -3.83 16.94 11.16
N VAL A 100 -2.87 17.64 11.75
CA VAL A 100 -2.10 18.64 11.03
C VAL A 100 -1.20 17.89 10.07
N LEU A 101 -1.49 18.00 8.77
CA LEU A 101 -0.64 17.47 7.71
C LEU A 101 0.81 17.90 7.96
N PRO A 102 1.75 16.96 8.16
CA PRO A 102 3.16 17.32 8.24
C PRO A 102 3.53 18.00 6.93
N ARG A 103 4.12 19.20 7.01
CA ARG A 103 4.67 19.86 5.82
C ARG A 103 5.96 19.15 5.43
N THR A 104 5.84 17.99 4.78
CA THR A 104 7.00 17.27 4.24
C THR A 104 7.66 18.10 3.15
N GLN A 105 8.98 18.06 3.12
CA GLN A 105 9.76 18.62 2.02
C GLN A 105 9.47 17.81 0.75
N PHE A 106 9.37 18.47 -0.40
CA PHE A 106 9.05 17.87 -1.70
C PHE A 106 9.86 16.58 -1.97
N LYS A 107 11.15 16.59 -1.63
CA LYS A 107 12.06 15.45 -1.77
C LYS A 107 11.58 14.18 -1.05
N ALA A 108 11.15 14.29 0.19
CA ALA A 108 10.68 13.15 0.98
C ALA A 108 9.40 12.53 0.39
N TRP A 109 8.51 13.36 -0.15
CA TRP A 109 7.28 12.88 -0.77
C TRP A 109 7.55 12.15 -2.09
N VAL A 110 8.43 12.71 -2.92
CA VAL A 110 8.88 12.07 -4.17
C VAL A 110 9.52 10.72 -3.90
N GLU A 111 10.44 10.65 -2.93
CA GLU A 111 11.14 9.42 -2.58
C GLU A 111 10.16 8.32 -2.15
N VAL A 112 9.19 8.62 -1.29
CA VAL A 112 8.18 7.65 -0.84
C VAL A 112 7.35 7.11 -2.01
N LEU A 113 6.93 7.97 -2.93
CA LEU A 113 6.14 7.57 -4.09
C LEU A 113 6.95 6.72 -5.07
N LEU A 114 8.18 7.15 -5.38
CA LEU A 114 9.07 6.39 -6.25
C LEU A 114 9.43 5.03 -5.65
N LYS A 115 9.67 4.98 -4.33
CA LYS A 115 9.92 3.74 -3.57
C LYS A 115 8.77 2.75 -3.68
N ALA A 116 7.53 3.24 -3.61
CA ALA A 116 6.35 2.39 -3.79
C ALA A 116 6.22 1.86 -5.23
N LYS A 117 6.51 2.69 -6.24
CA LYS A 117 6.44 2.30 -7.66
C LYS A 117 7.56 1.32 -8.04
N ILE A 118 8.82 1.63 -7.75
CA ILE A 118 9.98 0.82 -8.18
C ILE A 118 10.00 -0.57 -7.54
N ARG A 119 9.47 -0.69 -6.32
CA ARG A 119 9.35 -1.97 -5.63
C ARG A 119 8.49 -2.97 -6.38
N LYS A 120 7.49 -2.52 -7.14
CA LYS A 120 6.66 -3.41 -7.97
C LYS A 120 7.43 -3.98 -9.16
N GLU A 121 8.45 -3.27 -9.63
CA GLU A 121 9.25 -3.64 -10.82
C GLU A 121 10.47 -4.49 -10.45
N LEU A 122 11.25 -4.06 -9.45
CA LEU A 122 12.57 -4.64 -9.11
C LEU A 122 12.62 -5.27 -7.71
N GLY A 123 11.49 -5.34 -7.00
CA GLY A 123 11.45 -5.83 -5.63
C GLY A 123 12.10 -4.88 -4.63
N TYR A 124 12.39 -5.38 -3.43
CA TYR A 124 12.85 -4.53 -2.32
C TYR A 124 14.33 -4.18 -2.42
N PHE A 125 15.19 -5.19 -2.63
CA PHE A 125 16.63 -5.00 -2.52
C PHE A 125 17.18 -4.18 -3.69
N ASP A 126 16.99 -4.67 -4.92
CA ASP A 126 17.48 -3.99 -6.12
C ASP A 126 16.74 -2.68 -6.36
N GLY A 127 15.43 -2.64 -6.11
CA GLY A 127 14.61 -1.44 -6.27
C GLY A 127 15.02 -0.30 -5.34
N TYR A 128 15.35 -0.59 -4.06
CA TYR A 128 15.76 0.45 -3.11
C TYR A 128 17.17 0.96 -3.40
N LYS A 129 18.10 0.05 -3.70
CA LYS A 129 19.47 0.42 -4.08
C LYS A 129 19.49 1.28 -5.36
N LEU A 130 18.62 0.96 -6.32
CA LEU A 130 18.49 1.73 -7.55
C LEU A 130 17.87 3.11 -7.30
N LEU A 131 16.84 3.18 -6.45
CA LEU A 131 16.22 4.44 -6.08
C LEU A 131 17.21 5.39 -5.40
N GLU A 132 18.02 4.89 -4.47
CA GLU A 132 19.03 5.69 -3.78
C GLU A 132 20.00 6.34 -4.77
N ARG A 133 20.57 5.54 -5.69
CA ARG A 133 21.43 6.04 -6.77
C ARG A 133 20.72 7.04 -7.68
N PHE A 134 19.45 6.79 -8.02
CA PHE A 134 18.68 7.72 -8.84
C PHE A 134 18.44 9.06 -8.13
N MET A 135 18.16 9.05 -6.83
CA MET A 135 17.98 10.28 -6.04
C MET A 135 19.27 11.09 -5.93
N GLU A 136 20.43 10.44 -5.88
CA GLU A 136 21.74 11.13 -5.98
C GLU A 136 21.89 11.86 -7.33
N LEU A 137 21.46 11.25 -8.44
CA LEU A 137 21.47 11.92 -9.74
C LEU A 137 20.50 13.10 -9.81
N VAL A 138 19.33 12.97 -9.16
CA VAL A 138 18.34 14.06 -9.04
C VAL A 138 18.90 15.23 -8.24
N ASP A 139 19.67 14.97 -7.19
CA ASP A 139 20.31 16.03 -6.39
C ASP A 139 21.38 16.81 -7.18
N ILE A 140 22.03 16.16 -8.14
CA ILE A 140 23.03 16.77 -9.03
C ILE A 140 22.35 17.52 -10.19
N ALA A 141 21.19 17.06 -10.64
CA ALA A 141 20.53 17.59 -11.84
C ALA A 141 19.75 18.88 -11.57
N GLU A 142 20.12 19.96 -12.27
CA GLU A 142 19.39 21.23 -12.22
C GLU A 142 18.19 21.28 -13.19
N THR A 143 18.24 20.52 -14.30
CA THR A 143 17.19 20.50 -15.32
C THR A 143 16.79 19.08 -15.74
N PRO A 144 15.56 18.87 -16.27
CA PRO A 144 15.10 17.57 -16.76
C PRO A 144 16.01 16.97 -17.83
N GLU A 145 16.57 17.80 -18.72
CA GLU A 145 17.47 17.35 -19.78
C GLU A 145 18.81 16.88 -19.22
N THR A 146 19.31 17.56 -18.18
CA THR A 146 20.53 17.17 -17.48
C THR A 146 20.33 15.85 -16.75
N LEU A 147 19.18 15.68 -16.09
CA LEU A 147 18.81 14.42 -15.45
C LEU A 147 18.73 13.27 -16.46
N HIS A 148 18.10 13.47 -17.62
CA HIS A 148 18.03 12.47 -18.68
C HIS A 148 19.43 12.02 -19.14
N ARG A 149 20.36 12.96 -19.34
CA ARG A 149 21.75 12.64 -19.71
C ARG A 149 22.44 11.80 -18.65
N LEU A 150 22.34 12.20 -17.38
CA LEU A 150 22.94 11.46 -16.26
C LEU A 150 22.38 10.04 -16.15
N VAL A 151 21.07 9.88 -16.37
CA VAL A 151 20.43 8.56 -16.37
C VAL A 151 20.94 7.69 -17.52
N GLU A 152 21.09 8.23 -18.73
CA GLU A 152 21.65 7.50 -19.88
C GLU A 152 23.11 7.10 -19.67
N GLU A 153 23.93 7.98 -19.07
CA GLU A 153 25.31 7.66 -18.70
C GLU A 153 25.37 6.52 -17.67
N GLU A 154 24.48 6.55 -16.68
CA GLU A 154 24.42 5.49 -15.67
C GLU A 154 23.94 4.16 -16.26
N LYS A 155 23.00 4.20 -17.22
CA LYS A 155 22.54 3.01 -17.96
C LYS A 155 23.67 2.34 -18.75
N LEU A 156 24.61 3.12 -19.30
CA LEU A 156 25.74 2.58 -20.06
C LEU A 156 26.74 1.83 -19.17
N LYS A 157 26.84 2.19 -17.88
CA LYS A 157 27.71 1.49 -16.91
C LYS A 157 27.12 0.15 -16.48
N GLU A 158 25.81 0.01 -16.54
CA GLU A 158 25.09 -1.16 -16.03
C GLU A 158 24.94 -2.27 -17.06
N LYS A 159 25.32 -3.49 -16.68
CA LYS A 159 25.21 -4.68 -17.54
C LYS A 159 23.84 -5.35 -17.45
N ASP A 160 23.16 -5.26 -16.31
CA ASP A 160 21.86 -5.90 -16.08
C ASP A 160 20.74 -5.15 -16.82
N SER A 161 19.99 -5.84 -17.67
CA SER A 161 18.86 -5.27 -18.41
C SER A 161 17.71 -4.82 -17.51
N ARG A 162 17.51 -5.48 -16.37
CA ARG A 162 16.45 -5.16 -15.40
C ARG A 162 16.71 -3.81 -14.75
N ILE A 163 17.96 -3.57 -14.35
CA ILE A 163 18.38 -2.31 -13.72
C ILE A 163 18.29 -1.15 -14.71
N ARG A 164 18.71 -1.37 -15.97
CA ARG A 164 18.55 -0.37 -17.05
C ARG A 164 17.08 0.01 -17.26
N CYS A 165 16.19 -0.98 -17.35
CA CYS A 165 14.74 -0.74 -17.45
C CYS A 165 14.20 -0.02 -16.20
N GLY A 166 14.69 -0.37 -15.01
CA GLY A 166 14.33 0.29 -13.75
C GLY A 166 14.66 1.78 -13.74
N LEU A 167 15.81 2.18 -14.28
CA LEU A 167 16.20 3.59 -14.42
C LEU A 167 15.25 4.36 -15.33
N ASP A 168 14.88 3.76 -16.47
CA ASP A 168 13.90 4.37 -17.40
C ASP A 168 12.53 4.55 -16.73
N ARG A 169 12.11 3.55 -15.93
CA ARG A 169 10.87 3.62 -15.15
C ARG A 169 10.93 4.69 -14.08
N LEU A 170 12.02 4.78 -13.31
CA LEU A 170 12.21 5.80 -12.28
C LEU A 170 12.19 7.21 -12.86
N TYR A 171 12.88 7.44 -13.99
CA TYR A 171 12.85 8.73 -14.68
C TYR A 171 11.42 9.11 -15.10
N SER A 172 10.70 8.19 -15.74
CA SER A 172 9.31 8.40 -16.15
C SER A 172 8.39 8.72 -14.96
N TYR A 173 8.52 7.96 -13.87
CA TYR A 173 7.73 8.17 -12.65
C TYR A 173 8.08 9.48 -11.95
N TYR A 174 9.35 9.89 -11.96
CA TYR A 174 9.78 11.15 -11.37
C TYR A 174 9.12 12.34 -12.08
N LEU A 175 9.14 12.36 -13.41
CA LEU A 175 8.47 13.41 -14.19
C LEU A 175 6.95 13.46 -13.94
N GLU A 176 6.31 12.30 -13.82
CA GLU A 176 4.87 12.21 -13.49
C GLU A 176 4.57 12.83 -12.12
N VAL A 177 5.41 12.53 -11.12
CA VAL A 177 5.26 13.06 -9.75
C VAL A 177 5.52 14.57 -9.72
N VAL A 178 6.57 15.06 -10.39
CA VAL A 178 6.89 16.49 -10.50
C VAL A 178 5.73 17.26 -11.14
N LYS A 179 5.21 16.77 -12.27
CA LYS A 179 4.07 17.38 -12.96
C LYS A 179 2.82 17.46 -12.06
N THR A 180 2.51 16.36 -11.39
CA THR A 180 1.38 16.30 -10.44
C THR A 180 1.54 17.33 -9.32
N TYR A 181 2.76 17.50 -8.82
CA TYR A 181 3.06 18.48 -7.78
C TYR A 181 2.94 19.93 -8.27
N GLU A 182 3.42 20.24 -9.47
CA GLU A 182 3.25 21.55 -10.10
C GLU A 182 1.77 21.90 -10.30
N ASP A 183 0.96 20.93 -10.74
CA ASP A 183 -0.48 21.08 -10.91
C ASP A 183 -1.15 21.43 -9.57
N ILE A 184 -0.82 20.72 -8.49
CA ILE A 184 -1.32 20.98 -7.13
C ILE A 184 -0.93 22.39 -6.67
N LEU A 185 0.33 22.79 -6.88
CA LEU A 185 0.80 24.13 -6.53
C LEU A 185 0.05 25.22 -7.32
N SER A 186 -0.21 24.98 -8.61
CA SER A 186 -0.94 25.92 -9.46
C SER A 186 -2.39 26.12 -8.98
N GLN A 187 -3.07 25.02 -8.61
CA GLN A 187 -4.43 25.05 -8.07
C GLN A 187 -4.48 25.79 -6.74
N LYS A 188 -3.53 25.52 -5.84
CA LYS A 188 -3.43 26.23 -4.55
C LYS A 188 -3.22 27.73 -4.73
N ARG A 189 -2.38 28.15 -5.68
CA ARG A 189 -2.20 29.57 -6.01
C ARG A 189 -3.48 30.20 -6.57
N ARG A 190 -4.28 29.46 -7.37
CA ARG A 190 -5.57 29.93 -7.87
C ARG A 190 -6.59 30.13 -6.75
N VAL A 191 -6.75 29.16 -5.84
CA VAL A 191 -7.69 29.25 -4.71
C VAL A 191 -7.34 30.42 -3.80
N LEU A 192 -6.06 30.64 -3.50
CA LEU A 192 -5.61 31.77 -2.67
C LEU A 192 -5.79 33.14 -3.35
N ARG A 193 -5.82 33.21 -4.68
CA ARG A 193 -6.11 34.45 -5.42
C ARG A 193 -7.60 34.78 -5.47
N VAL A 194 -8.49 33.79 -5.37
CA VAL A 194 -9.94 33.98 -5.37
C VAL A 194 -10.45 34.42 -3.98
N GLN A 195 -9.70 34.14 -2.92
CA GLN A 195 -10.04 34.51 -1.54
C GLN A 195 -9.50 35.89 -1.10
N LYS A 196 -8.84 36.65 -1.98
CA LYS A 196 -8.42 38.05 -1.75
C LYS A 196 -9.31 38.99 -2.55
#